data_AF-A0A6B3GRM6-F1
#
_entry.id   AF-A0A6B3GRM6-F1
#
_cell.length_a   1.000
_cell.length_b   1.000
_cell.length_c   1.000
_cell.angle_alpha   90.00
_cell.angle_beta   90.00
_cell.angle_gamma   90.00
#
_symmetry.space_group_name_H-M   'P 1'
#
loop_
_entity.id
_entity.type
_entity.pdbx_description
1 polymer ?
#
loop_
_entity_poly.entity_id
_entity_poly.type
_entity_poly.pdbx_seq_one_letter_code
_entity_poly.pdbx_strand_id
1 'polypeptide(L)'
;SGGGIEQLLALLAPDVRLVSDGGGRAKAALRTIETADKVGRYLFAVASELDPDGEIRVIELNGGPAVVYFAGGKADTVFQIEVSQG
;
A
#
# COMPACT_ATOMS: atom_id res chain seq x y z
N SER A 1 16.59 -7.89 5.65
CA SER A 1 16.09 -7.55 7.00
C SER A 1 15.18 -6.35 6.87
N GLY A 2 13.92 -6.58 6.49
CA GLY A 2 12.95 -5.54 6.18
C GLY A 2 11.70 -5.74 7.03
N GLY A 3 11.11 -4.65 7.49
CA GLY A 3 10.25 -4.66 8.66
C GLY A 3 9.01 -5.54 8.56
N GLY A 4 8.71 -6.24 9.65
CA GLY A 4 7.57 -7.14 9.75
C GLY A 4 6.24 -6.40 9.94
N ILE A 5 5.15 -7.16 9.93
CA ILE A 5 3.79 -6.62 10.14
C ILE A 5 3.70 -5.74 11.40
N GLU A 6 4.35 -6.11 12.50
CA GLU A 6 4.38 -5.32 13.73
C GLU A 6 4.98 -3.92 13.56
N GLN A 7 6.04 -3.81 12.75
CA GLN A 7 6.68 -2.51 12.47
C GLN A 7 5.84 -1.67 11.52
N LEU A 8 5.12 -2.29 10.59
CA LEU A 8 4.13 -1.58 9.76
C LEU A 8 2.97 -1.07 10.62
N LEU A 9 2.41 -1.91 11.49
CA LEU A 9 1.30 -1.54 12.38
C LEU A 9 1.66 -0.38 13.30
N ALA A 10 2.90 -0.32 13.78
CA ALA A 10 3.39 0.79 14.62
C ALA A 10 3.45 2.15 13.89
N LEU A 11 3.44 2.18 12.55
CA LEU A 11 3.45 3.40 11.75
C LEU A 11 2.04 3.89 11.38
N LEU A 12 1.03 3.05 11.52
CA LEU A 12 -0.34 3.38 11.12
C LEU A 12 -1.08 4.09 12.25
N ALA A 13 -1.81 5.16 11.90
CA ALA A 13 -2.75 5.78 12.83
C ALA A 13 -3.84 4.76 13.25
N PRO A 14 -4.34 4.79 14.49
CA PRO A 14 -5.37 3.85 14.95
C PRO A 14 -6.63 3.80 14.08
N ASP A 15 -6.99 4.95 13.50
CA ASP A 15 -8.15 5.19 12.65
C ASP A 15 -7.84 5.18 11.15
N VAL A 16 -6.65 4.68 10.75
CA VAL A 16 -6.29 4.56 9.34
C VAL A 16 -7.38 3.83 8.54
N ARG A 17 -7.62 4.31 7.32
CA ARG A 17 -8.52 3.70 6.35
C ARG A 17 -7.78 3.42 5.07
N LEU A 18 -8.09 2.30 4.42
CA LEU A 18 -7.57 1.93 3.11
C LEU A 18 -8.72 1.78 2.12
N VAL A 19 -8.57 2.42 0.97
CA VAL A 19 -9.43 2.28 -0.20
C VAL A 19 -8.56 1.79 -1.36
N SER A 20 -9.11 0.89 -2.18
CA SER A 20 -8.44 0.36 -3.36
C SER A 20 -9.49 0.03 -4.42
N ASP A 21 -9.19 0.28 -5.69
CA ASP A 21 -10.08 -0.02 -6.80
C ASP A 21 -9.65 -1.26 -7.62
N GLY A 22 -8.37 -1.63 -7.55
CA GLY A 22 -7.74 -2.77 -8.23
C GLY A 22 -7.85 -2.77 -9.77
N GLY A 23 -8.49 -1.76 -10.36
CA GLY A 23 -8.75 -1.63 -11.80
C GLY A 23 -9.38 -2.87 -12.47
N GLY A 24 -9.98 -3.79 -11.70
CA GLY A 24 -10.46 -5.10 -12.17
C GLY A 24 -9.38 -6.13 -12.54
N ARG A 25 -8.10 -5.86 -12.23
CA ARG A 25 -6.95 -6.72 -12.58
C ARG A 25 -6.10 -7.13 -11.37
N ALA A 26 -6.21 -6.40 -10.28
CA ALA A 26 -5.48 -6.65 -9.04
C ALA A 26 -6.44 -6.82 -7.86
N LYS A 27 -5.90 -7.33 -6.75
CA LYS A 27 -6.62 -7.45 -5.49
C LYS A 27 -7.09 -6.07 -5.02
N ALA A 28 -8.38 -5.95 -4.75
CA ALA A 28 -8.99 -4.75 -4.21
C ALA A 28 -9.89 -5.10 -3.03
N ALA A 29 -9.87 -4.26 -2.01
CA ALA A 29 -10.85 -4.24 -0.95
C ALA A 29 -12.24 -3.89 -1.54
N LEU A 30 -13.21 -4.80 -1.38
CA LEU A 30 -14.61 -4.60 -1.80
C LEU A 30 -15.33 -3.48 -1.02
N ARG A 31 -14.80 -3.13 0.14
CA ARG A 31 -15.26 -2.07 1.03
C ARG A 31 -14.02 -1.41 1.63
N THR A 32 -14.14 -0.16 2.04
CA THR A 32 -13.09 0.51 2.82
C THR A 32 -12.64 -0.37 3.98
N ILE A 33 -11.34 -0.62 4.08
CA ILE A 33 -10.76 -1.33 5.22
C ILE A 33 -10.49 -0.30 6.31
N GLU A 34 -11.02 -0.55 7.49
CA GLU A 34 -10.85 0.31 8.66
C GLU A 34 -9.93 -0.34 9.68
N THR A 35 -9.22 0.50 10.43
CA THR A 35 -8.29 0.17 11.53
C THR A 35 -6.92 -0.34 11.09
N ALA A 36 -5.91 -0.02 11.91
CA ALA A 36 -4.51 -0.36 11.66
C ALA A 36 -4.27 -1.85 11.44
N ASP A 37 -4.84 -2.75 12.28
CA ASP A 37 -4.64 -4.20 12.15
C ASP A 37 -5.09 -4.74 10.79
N LYS A 38 -6.29 -4.36 10.34
CA LYS A 38 -6.83 -4.85 9.07
C LYS A 38 -6.09 -4.25 7.87
N VAL A 39 -5.76 -2.96 7.93
CA VAL A 39 -4.98 -2.28 6.89
C VAL A 39 -3.58 -2.89 6.78
N GLY A 40 -2.89 -3.10 7.90
CA GLY A 40 -1.57 -3.70 7.92
C GLY A 40 -1.56 -5.11 7.31
N ARG A 41 -2.51 -5.97 7.70
CA ARG A 41 -2.63 -7.33 7.13
C ARG A 41 -2.87 -7.31 5.63
N TYR A 42 -3.70 -6.39 5.15
CA TYR A 42 -3.95 -6.23 3.72
C TYR A 42 -2.67 -5.81 2.98
N LEU A 43 -1.97 -4.78 3.48
CA LEU A 43 -0.72 -4.31 2.89
C LEU A 43 0.37 -5.39 2.89
N PHE A 44 0.49 -6.16 3.97
CA PHE A 44 1.42 -7.28 4.04
C PHE A 44 1.09 -8.36 3.00
N ALA A 45 -0.19 -8.69 2.82
CA ALA A 45 -0.61 -9.66 1.81
C ALA A 45 -0.30 -9.17 0.39
N VAL A 46 -0.56 -7.90 0.08
CA VAL A 46 -0.22 -7.30 -1.23
C VAL A 46 1.29 -7.31 -1.46
N ALA A 47 2.07 -6.86 -0.47
CA ALA A 47 3.53 -6.81 -0.57
C ALA A 47 4.17 -8.21 -0.74
N SER A 48 3.56 -9.25 -0.15
CA SER A 48 4.03 -10.63 -0.27
C SER A 48 3.80 -11.25 -1.65
N GLU A 49 2.93 -10.66 -2.47
CA GLU A 49 2.64 -11.10 -3.84
C GLU A 49 3.56 -10.41 -4.87
N LEU A 50 4.37 -9.43 -4.47
CA LEU A 50 5.28 -8.69 -5.35
C LEU A 50 6.52 -9.54 -5.70
N ASP A 51 6.96 -9.44 -6.96
CA ASP A 51 8.20 -10.04 -7.42
C ASP A 51 9.40 -9.28 -6.81
N PRO A 52 10.31 -9.96 -6.08
CA PRO A 52 11.47 -9.31 -5.48
C PRO A 52 12.43 -8.64 -6.47
N ASP A 53 12.39 -9.03 -7.75
CA ASP A 53 13.20 -8.41 -8.81
C ASP A 53 12.54 -7.15 -9.42
N GLY A 54 11.32 -6.82 -8.98
CA GLY A 54 10.64 -5.60 -9.39
C GLY A 54 11.25 -4.33 -8.81
N GLU A 55 10.95 -3.19 -9.44
CA GLU A 55 11.52 -1.91 -9.08
C GLU A 55 10.54 -1.08 -8.25
N ILE A 56 10.99 -0.51 -7.13
CA ILE A 56 10.21 0.42 -6.32
C ILE A 56 10.72 1.83 -6.54
N ARG A 57 9.81 2.77 -6.85
CA ARG A 57 10.10 4.20 -6.95
C ARG A 57 9.18 5.00 -6.05
N VAL A 58 9.73 6.03 -5.41
CA VAL A 58 8.93 7.07 -4.76
C VAL A 58 8.74 8.20 -5.76
N ILE A 59 7.49 8.56 -6.04
CA ILE A 59 7.12 9.62 -6.97
C ILE A 59 6.08 10.54 -6.33
N GLU A 60 5.86 11.71 -6.93
CA GLU A 60 4.69 12.53 -6.61
C GLU A 60 3.50 12.09 -7.50
N LEU A 61 2.36 11.81 -6.87
CA LEU A 61 1.11 11.47 -7.54
C LEU A 61 -0.04 12.18 -6.85
N ASN A 62 -0.95 12.80 -7.62
CA ASN A 62 -2.08 13.56 -7.10
C ASN A 62 -1.69 14.62 -6.03
N GLY A 63 -0.50 15.23 -6.15
CA GLY A 63 -0.01 16.25 -5.21
C GLY A 63 0.53 15.71 -3.89
N GLY A 64 0.74 14.39 -3.76
CA GLY A 64 1.34 13.77 -2.58
C GLY A 64 2.36 12.69 -2.91
N PRO A 65 3.14 12.23 -1.92
CA PRO A 65 4.11 11.15 -2.12
C PRO A 65 3.39 9.81 -2.33
N ALA A 66 3.82 9.08 -3.35
CA ALA A 66 3.36 7.74 -3.66
C ALA A 66 4.54 6.80 -3.90
N VAL A 67 4.36 5.55 -3.55
CA VAL A 67 5.23 4.45 -3.90
C VAL A 67 4.63 3.74 -5.10
N VAL A 68 5.42 3.56 -6.16
CA VAL A 68 5.03 2.78 -7.33
C VAL A 68 5.97 1.61 -7.49
N TYR A 69 5.38 0.43 -7.54
CA TYR A 69 6.07 -0.82 -7.86
C TYR A 69 5.92 -1.11 -9.36
N PHE A 70 7.05 -1.41 -10.01
CA PHE A 70 7.14 -1.75 -11.41
C PHE A 70 7.53 -3.21 -11.58
N ALA A 71 6.66 -3.99 -12.22
CA ALA A 71 6.94 -5.36 -12.66
C ALA A 71 7.39 -5.34 -14.13
N GLY A 72 8.61 -5.82 -14.40
CA GLY A 72 9.14 -5.86 -15.77
C GLY A 72 9.14 -4.50 -16.50
N GLY A 73 9.41 -3.42 -15.76
CA GLY A 73 9.43 -2.05 -16.29
C GLY A 73 8.06 -1.39 -16.49
N LYS A 74 6.95 -2.04 -16.08
CA LYS A 74 5.61 -1.49 -16.15
C LYS A 74 5.06 -1.25 -14.74
N ALA A 75 4.40 -0.10 -14.53
CA ALA A 75 3.73 0.17 -13.26
C ALA A 75 2.64 -0.87 -13.03
N ASP A 76 2.69 -1.52 -11.87
CA ASP A 76 1.78 -2.59 -11.49
C ASP A 76 0.94 -2.18 -10.27
N THR A 77 1.62 -1.73 -9.21
CA THR A 77 0.98 -1.36 -7.95
C THR A 77 1.36 0.06 -7.58
N VAL A 78 0.36 0.86 -7.19
CA VAL A 78 0.54 2.21 -6.65
C VAL A 78 0.00 2.24 -5.24
N PHE A 79 0.79 2.77 -4.32
CA PHE A 79 0.40 3.03 -2.95
C PHE A 79 0.65 4.50 -2.61
N GLN A 80 -0.40 5.22 -2.23
CA GLN A 80 -0.32 6.61 -1.82
C GLN A 80 -0.79 6.74 -0.37
N ILE A 81 -0.08 7.53 0.43
CA ILE A 81 -0.49 7.87 1.78
C ILE A 81 -0.98 9.32 1.77
N GLU A 82 -2.17 9.53 2.31
CA GLU A 82 -2.67 10.85 2.65
C GLU A 82 -2.72 10.99 4.17
N VAL A 83 -2.22 12.12 4.66
CA VAL A 83 -2.34 12.49 6.07
C VAL A 83 -3.33 13.66 6.14
N SER A 84 -4.57 13.37 6.52
CA SER A 84 -5.51 14.43 6.92
C SER A 84 -5.03 15.01 8.25
N GLN A 85 -5.16 16.33 8.43
CA GLN A 85 -4.83 17.05 9.66
C GLN A 85 -5.20 16.22 10.91
N GLY A 86 -4.21 15.96 11.76
CA GLY A 86 -4.34 15.14 12.97
C GLY A 86 -5.30 15.70 14.01
#